data_AF-A0A1B8UJP2-F1
#
_entry.id   AF-A0A1B8UJP2-F1
#
_cell.length_a   1.000
_cell.length_b   1.000
_cell.length_c   1.000
_cell.angle_alpha   90.00
_cell.angle_beta   90.00
_cell.angle_gamma   90.00
#
_symmetry.space_group_name_H-M   'P 1'
#
loop_
_entity.id
_entity.type
_entity.pdbx_description
1 polymer ?
#
loop_
_entity_poly.entity_id
_entity_poly.type
_entity_poly.pdbx_seq_one_letter_code
_entity_poly.pdbx_strand_id
1 'polypeptide(L)'
;MTSKWLERWSEKYRNRKLIPYLEQVIEMRKLHAQAWSDSEIKQRAKTMKRRTQEGAASDRDVIEVAALVDEAVWRVKGFRLYEVQWLAGMALHEGCIIEMQTGEGKTLAAVLPAFLQALSGRGVHVLTFNDYLANRDAEWTRPIYEYLGVTVGCITERCSAKDRQRAYAADITFLQQNRQVMIT
;
A
#
# COMPACT_ATOMS: atom_id res chain seq x y z
N MET A 1 29.22 17.04 -17.08
CA MET A 1 29.03 18.25 -16.24
C MET A 1 27.56 18.65 -16.32
N THR A 2 26.74 18.17 -15.39
CA THR A 2 25.38 18.71 -15.19
C THR A 2 25.51 20.18 -14.80
N SER A 3 24.71 21.05 -15.41
CA SER A 3 24.78 22.48 -15.11
C SER A 3 24.34 22.71 -13.66
N LYS A 4 25.10 23.49 -12.89
CA LYS A 4 24.76 23.88 -11.51
C LYS A 4 23.33 24.45 -11.38
N TRP A 5 22.77 24.96 -12.48
CA TRP A 5 21.41 25.44 -12.57
C TRP A 5 20.37 24.30 -12.57
N LEU A 6 20.62 23.19 -13.29
CA LEU A 6 19.76 22.01 -13.28
C LEU A 6 19.76 21.31 -11.91
N GLU A 7 20.90 21.25 -11.23
CA GLU A 7 20.99 20.71 -9.86
C GLU A 7 20.19 21.56 -8.86
N ARG A 8 20.38 22.88 -8.86
CA ARG A 8 19.62 23.80 -7.99
C ARG A 8 18.12 23.82 -8.29
N TRP A 9 17.75 23.68 -9.57
CA TRP A 9 16.34 23.57 -9.97
C TRP A 9 15.76 22.23 -9.53
N SER A 10 16.46 21.12 -9.75
CA SER A 10 16.08 19.77 -9.32
C SER A 10 15.89 19.69 -7.82
N GLU A 11 16.82 20.21 -7.02
CA GLU A 11 16.76 20.15 -5.55
C GLU A 11 15.64 20.99 -4.97
N LYS A 12 15.44 22.21 -5.50
CA LYS A 12 14.30 23.07 -5.11
C LYS A 12 12.96 22.45 -5.49
N TYR A 13 12.87 21.82 -6.66
CA TYR A 13 11.65 21.15 -7.14
C TYR A 13 11.36 19.87 -6.35
N ARG A 14 12.40 19.09 -6.03
CA ARG A 14 12.34 17.87 -5.22
C ARG A 14 11.89 18.18 -3.81
N ASN A 15 12.47 19.19 -3.15
CA ASN A 15 12.06 19.62 -1.82
C ASN A 15 10.61 20.12 -1.81
N ARG A 16 10.17 20.88 -2.81
CA ARG A 16 8.79 21.36 -2.90
C ARG A 16 7.76 20.23 -3.04
N LYS A 17 8.12 19.13 -3.72
CA LYS A 17 7.25 17.95 -3.85
C LYS A 17 7.28 17.03 -2.62
N LEU A 18 8.39 16.97 -1.89
CA LEU A 18 8.52 16.10 -0.73
C LEU A 18 7.94 16.69 0.56
N ILE A 19 7.97 18.02 0.73
CA ILE A 19 7.46 18.70 1.94
C ILE A 19 6.03 18.28 2.31
N PRO A 20 5.06 18.24 1.38
CA PRO A 20 3.69 17.81 1.72
C PRO A 20 3.62 16.38 2.28
N TYR A 21 4.41 15.44 1.73
CA TYR A 21 4.46 14.07 2.25
C TYR A 21 5.12 14.00 3.62
N LEU A 22 6.15 14.82 3.87
CA LEU A 22 6.81 14.88 5.18
C LEU A 22 5.85 15.40 6.26
N GLU A 23 5.03 16.40 5.95
CA GLU A 23 3.98 16.89 6.85
C GLU A 23 2.96 15.79 7.17
N GLN A 24 2.53 15.02 6.16
CA GLN A 24 1.65 13.86 6.37
C GLN A 24 2.31 12.78 7.26
N VAL A 25 3.59 12.47 7.02
CA VAL A 25 4.35 11.50 7.85
C VAL A 25 4.41 11.96 9.31
N ILE A 26 4.61 13.25 9.56
CA ILE A 26 4.60 13.82 10.92
C ILE A 26 3.24 13.61 11.59
N GLU A 27 2.13 13.85 10.89
CA GLU A 27 0.79 13.65 11.43
C GLU A 27 0.50 12.17 11.70
N MET A 28 0.88 11.28 10.79
CA MET A 28 0.72 9.84 10.98
C MET A 28 1.50 9.34 12.21
N ARG A 29 2.70 9.90 12.49
CA ARG A 29 3.50 9.56 13.68
C ARG A 29 2.79 9.95 14.97
N LYS A 30 2.02 11.05 14.96
CA LYS A 30 1.23 11.48 16.13
C LYS A 30 0.08 10.51 16.40
N LEU A 31 -0.61 10.04 15.34
CA LEU A 31 -1.68 9.04 15.47
C LEU A 31 -1.15 7.70 15.99
N HIS A 32 0.06 7.31 15.57
CA HIS A 32 0.73 6.09 16.00
C HIS A 32 1.00 6.01 17.53
N ALA A 33 0.95 7.13 18.25
CA ALA A 33 1.08 7.13 19.71
C ALA A 33 -0.19 6.65 20.45
N GLN A 34 -1.28 6.38 19.75
CA GLN A 34 -2.55 5.93 20.33
C GLN A 34 -2.65 4.40 20.34
N ALA A 35 -2.73 3.80 21.54
CA ALA A 35 -2.88 2.36 21.69
C ALA A 35 -4.34 1.92 21.46
N TRP A 36 -4.72 1.67 20.20
CA TRP A 36 -6.02 1.06 19.87
C TRP A 36 -6.03 -0.44 20.21
N SER A 37 -7.16 -1.01 20.60
CA SER A 37 -7.35 -2.46 20.71
C SER A 37 -7.50 -3.13 19.34
N ASP A 38 -7.35 -4.46 19.28
CA ASP A 38 -7.58 -5.25 18.06
C ASP A 38 -8.99 -4.99 17.48
N SER A 39 -9.98 -4.88 18.37
CA SER A 39 -11.38 -4.63 17.99
C SER A 39 -11.58 -3.25 17.36
N GLU A 40 -10.93 -2.23 17.92
CA GLU A 40 -10.99 -0.86 17.41
C GLU A 40 -10.32 -0.74 16.05
N ILE A 41 -9.17 -1.38 15.84
CA ILE A 41 -8.48 -1.38 14.54
C ILE A 41 -9.36 -2.00 13.46
N LYS A 42 -9.93 -3.18 13.73
CA LYS A 42 -10.83 -3.86 12.79
C LYS A 42 -12.09 -3.04 12.50
N GLN A 43 -12.67 -2.40 13.52
CA GLN A 43 -13.83 -1.54 13.35
C GLN A 43 -13.51 -0.28 12.54
N ARG A 44 -12.35 0.35 12.77
CA ARG A 44 -11.87 1.50 12.01
C ARG A 44 -11.63 1.12 10.56
N ALA A 45 -10.94 0.02 10.28
CA ALA A 45 -10.73 -0.49 8.92
C ALA A 45 -12.06 -0.73 8.18
N LYS A 46 -13.03 -1.39 8.84
CA LYS A 46 -14.38 -1.58 8.30
C LYS A 46 -15.10 -0.25 8.03
N THR A 47 -14.96 0.72 8.93
CA THR A 47 -15.56 2.05 8.79
C THR A 47 -14.96 2.81 7.61
N MET A 48 -13.63 2.75 7.44
CA MET A 48 -12.93 3.33 6.30
C MET A 48 -13.40 2.71 4.99
N LYS A 49 -13.47 1.37 4.90
CA LYS A 49 -14.01 0.67 3.72
C LYS A 49 -15.40 1.18 3.34
N ARG A 50 -16.32 1.26 4.32
CA ARG A 50 -17.68 1.76 4.10
C ARG A 50 -17.67 3.21 3.59
N ARG A 51 -16.96 4.11 4.27
CA ARG A 51 -16.88 5.54 3.89
C ARG A 51 -16.31 5.73 2.49
N THR A 52 -15.26 4.98 2.13
CA THR A 52 -14.67 5.03 0.78
C THR A 52 -15.68 4.60 -0.29
N GLN A 53 -16.44 3.54 -0.04
CA GLN A 53 -17.46 3.05 -0.97
C GLN A 53 -18.67 3.99 -1.08
N GLU A 54 -19.00 4.72 -0.02
CA GLU A 54 -20.04 5.76 0.00
C GLU A 54 -19.58 7.09 -0.63
N GLY A 55 -18.31 7.20 -1.04
CA GLY A 55 -17.75 8.46 -1.56
C GLY A 55 -17.52 9.55 -0.50
N ALA A 56 -17.52 9.17 0.79
CA ALA A 56 -17.35 10.06 1.94
C ALA A 56 -15.92 10.09 2.49
N ALA A 57 -14.96 9.53 1.75
CA ALA A 57 -13.55 9.55 2.14
C ALA A 57 -12.93 10.94 1.91
N SER A 58 -12.11 11.38 2.84
CA SER A 58 -11.38 12.65 2.85
C SER A 58 -9.87 12.41 2.87
N ASP A 59 -9.08 13.44 2.54
CA ASP A 59 -7.61 13.35 2.62
C ASP A 59 -7.11 13.00 4.03
N ARG A 60 -7.87 13.36 5.08
CA ARG A 60 -7.55 12.98 6.47
C ARG A 60 -7.70 11.47 6.71
N ASP A 61 -8.60 10.81 6.00
CA ASP A 61 -8.81 9.36 6.14
C ASP A 61 -7.55 8.61 5.66
N VAL A 62 -6.77 9.18 4.73
CA VAL A 62 -5.51 8.57 4.28
C VAL A 62 -4.48 8.48 5.41
N ILE A 63 -4.39 9.51 6.26
CA ILE A 63 -3.49 9.54 7.42
C ILE A 63 -3.93 8.50 8.46
N GLU A 64 -5.23 8.39 8.72
CA GLU A 64 -5.76 7.35 9.62
C GLU A 64 -5.51 5.94 9.07
N VAL A 65 -5.74 5.73 7.78
CA VAL A 65 -5.47 4.44 7.12
C VAL A 65 -3.99 4.08 7.17
N ALA A 66 -3.08 5.04 7.01
CA ALA A 66 -1.65 4.80 7.17
C ALA A 66 -1.30 4.35 8.59
N ALA A 67 -1.89 4.96 9.62
CA ALA A 67 -1.72 4.53 11.01
C ALA A 67 -2.30 3.11 11.25
N LEU A 68 -3.44 2.78 10.65
CA LEU A 68 -4.02 1.42 10.73
C LEU A 68 -3.12 0.38 10.08
N VAL A 69 -2.52 0.68 8.92
CA VAL A 69 -1.60 -0.20 8.21
C VAL A 69 -0.34 -0.44 9.04
N ASP A 70 0.26 0.61 9.61
CA ASP A 70 1.46 0.46 10.43
C ASP A 70 1.20 -0.32 11.72
N GLU A 71 0.03 -0.12 12.35
CA GLU A 71 -0.37 -0.89 13.52
C GLU A 71 -0.66 -2.37 13.19
N ALA A 72 -1.25 -2.64 12.03
CA ALA A 72 -1.40 -4.01 11.54
C ALA A 72 -0.05 -4.68 11.28
N VAL A 73 0.90 -3.97 10.66
CA VAL A 73 2.26 -4.49 10.40
C VAL A 73 2.96 -4.83 11.71
N TRP A 74 2.88 -3.98 12.72
CA TRP A 74 3.46 -4.29 14.03
C TRP A 74 2.87 -5.52 14.69
N ARG A 75 1.54 -5.61 14.76
CA ARG A 75 0.88 -6.74 15.43
C ARG A 75 1.14 -8.06 14.73
N VAL A 76 1.25 -8.03 13.40
CA VAL A 76 1.36 -9.22 12.57
C VAL A 76 2.81 -9.61 12.32
N LYS A 77 3.73 -8.64 12.23
CA LYS A 77 5.13 -8.85 11.82
C LYS A 77 6.17 -8.44 12.86
N GLY A 78 5.80 -7.67 13.88
CA GLY A 78 6.69 -7.29 14.98
C GLY A 78 7.68 -6.16 14.65
N PHE A 79 7.44 -5.37 13.60
CA PHE A 79 8.21 -4.16 13.29
C PHE A 79 7.30 -3.04 12.78
N ARG A 80 7.83 -1.82 12.72
CA ARG A 80 7.14 -0.61 12.23
C ARG A 80 7.67 -0.21 10.86
N LEU A 81 6.87 0.52 10.10
CA LEU A 81 7.31 1.17 8.88
C LEU A 81 8.28 2.31 9.22
N TYR A 82 9.29 2.47 8.39
CA TYR A 82 10.15 3.64 8.41
C TYR A 82 9.49 4.81 7.68
N GLU A 83 9.90 6.04 8.02
CA GLU A 83 9.37 7.27 7.41
C GLU A 83 9.49 7.25 5.88
N VAL A 84 10.59 6.70 5.35
CA VAL A 84 10.82 6.57 3.91
C VAL A 84 9.79 5.66 3.23
N GLN A 85 9.26 4.66 3.95
CA GLN A 85 8.26 3.73 3.44
C GLN A 85 6.87 4.34 3.45
N TRP A 86 6.54 5.15 4.47
CA TRP A 86 5.32 5.95 4.47
C TRP A 86 5.32 6.97 3.33
N LEU A 87 6.42 7.69 3.17
CA LEU A 87 6.58 8.66 2.09
C LEU A 87 6.43 7.99 0.72
N ALA A 88 7.09 6.85 0.52
CA ALA A 88 6.98 6.08 -0.72
C ALA A 88 5.54 5.58 -0.96
N GLY A 89 4.87 5.07 0.07
CA GLY A 89 3.48 4.61 -0.01
C GLY A 89 2.51 5.72 -0.39
N MET A 90 2.67 6.91 0.20
CA MET A 90 1.86 8.10 -0.09
C MET A 90 2.07 8.61 -1.51
N ALA A 91 3.33 8.75 -1.93
CA ALA A 91 3.64 9.16 -3.29
C ALA A 91 3.08 8.18 -4.32
N LEU A 92 3.17 6.86 -4.04
CA LEU A 92 2.61 5.83 -4.91
C LEU A 92 1.07 5.87 -4.96
N HIS A 93 0.41 6.17 -3.83
CA HIS A 93 -1.05 6.35 -3.78
C HIS A 93 -1.50 7.50 -4.70
N GLU A 94 -0.72 8.58 -4.77
CA GLU A 94 -0.98 9.73 -5.66
C GLU A 94 -0.57 9.49 -7.13
N GLY A 95 -0.15 8.27 -7.48
CA GLY A 95 0.22 7.90 -8.85
C GLY A 95 1.64 8.31 -9.25
N CYS A 96 2.50 8.68 -8.29
CA CYS A 96 3.91 8.92 -8.59
C CYS A 96 4.68 7.61 -8.80
N ILE A 97 5.72 7.69 -9.63
CA ILE A 97 6.75 6.64 -9.72
C ILE A 97 7.77 6.88 -8.60
N ILE A 98 7.99 5.86 -7.78
CA ILE A 98 8.94 5.90 -6.66
C ILE A 98 10.23 5.16 -7.03
N GLU A 99 11.36 5.77 -6.74
CA GLU A 99 12.66 5.11 -6.77
C GLU A 99 13.08 4.79 -5.34
N MET A 100 13.25 3.51 -5.04
CA MET A 100 13.77 3.02 -3.77
C MET A 100 14.96 2.09 -4.05
N GLN A 101 15.98 2.13 -3.21
CA GLN A 101 17.11 1.22 -3.29
C GLN A 101 16.71 -0.20 -2.85
N THR A 102 17.54 -1.17 -3.20
CA THR A 102 17.35 -2.54 -2.70
C THR A 102 17.60 -2.58 -1.20
N GLY A 103 16.69 -3.22 -0.45
CA GLY A 103 16.76 -3.28 1.01
C GLY A 103 15.92 -2.23 1.74
N GLU A 104 15.43 -1.19 1.07
CA GLU A 104 14.58 -0.16 1.70
C GLU A 104 13.14 -0.61 1.98
N GLY A 105 12.78 -1.85 1.62
CA GLY A 105 11.48 -2.43 1.92
C GLY A 105 10.36 -2.02 0.95
N LYS A 106 10.61 -2.10 -0.37
CA LYS A 106 9.63 -1.84 -1.44
C LYS A 106 8.30 -2.57 -1.24
N THR A 107 8.35 -3.86 -0.90
CA THR A 107 7.14 -4.67 -0.63
C THR A 107 6.34 -4.09 0.53
N LEU A 108 7.00 -3.59 1.58
CA LEU A 108 6.32 -3.00 2.73
C LEU A 108 5.75 -1.62 2.40
N ALA A 109 6.49 -0.79 1.66
CA ALA A 109 6.01 0.50 1.18
C ALA A 109 4.75 0.37 0.29
N ALA A 110 4.64 -0.73 -0.47
CA ALA A 110 3.47 -1.01 -1.31
C ALA A 110 2.22 -1.43 -0.51
N VAL A 111 2.34 -1.77 0.78
CA VAL A 111 1.20 -2.23 1.59
C VAL A 111 0.13 -1.15 1.71
N LEU A 112 0.54 0.07 2.07
CA LEU A 112 -0.34 1.21 2.27
C LEU A 112 -1.17 1.56 1.01
N PRO A 113 -0.57 1.86 -0.16
CA PRO A 113 -1.33 2.24 -1.34
C PRO A 113 -2.23 1.09 -1.83
N ALA A 114 -1.79 -0.16 -1.75
CA ALA A 114 -2.63 -1.29 -2.11
C ALA A 114 -3.84 -1.45 -1.17
N PHE A 115 -3.67 -1.25 0.14
CA PHE A 115 -4.78 -1.26 1.08
C PHE A 115 -5.76 -0.12 0.82
N LEU A 116 -5.27 1.12 0.67
CA LEU A 116 -6.10 2.29 0.34
C LEU A 116 -6.96 2.06 -0.90
N GLN A 117 -6.38 1.54 -1.98
CA GLN A 117 -7.12 1.27 -3.21
C GLN A 117 -8.13 0.12 -3.04
N ALA A 118 -7.80 -0.89 -2.23
CA ALA A 118 -8.68 -2.03 -1.94
C ALA A 118 -9.96 -1.61 -1.19
N LEU A 119 -9.92 -0.52 -0.41
CA LEU A 119 -11.11 0.01 0.28
C LEU A 119 -12.23 0.39 -0.70
N SER A 120 -11.91 0.74 -1.95
CA SER A 120 -12.91 1.06 -2.97
C SER A 120 -13.74 -0.15 -3.43
N GLY A 121 -13.32 -1.38 -3.13
CA GLY A 121 -14.00 -2.60 -3.56
C GLY A 121 -13.86 -2.93 -5.06
N ARG A 122 -13.02 -2.19 -5.81
CA ARG A 122 -12.80 -2.41 -7.25
C ARG A 122 -11.68 -3.42 -7.56
N GLY A 123 -11.03 -3.96 -6.53
CA GLY A 123 -9.84 -4.79 -6.67
C GLY A 123 -8.58 -3.97 -6.93
N VAL A 124 -7.43 -4.51 -6.55
CA VAL A 124 -6.10 -3.94 -6.78
C VAL A 124 -5.19 -5.00 -7.35
N HIS A 125 -4.43 -4.65 -8.39
CA HIS A 125 -3.42 -5.54 -8.98
C HIS A 125 -2.02 -5.10 -8.59
N VAL A 126 -1.31 -5.95 -7.85
CA VAL A 126 0.10 -5.76 -7.53
C VAL A 126 0.94 -6.59 -8.49
N LEU A 127 1.60 -5.91 -9.43
CA LEU A 127 2.39 -6.56 -10.46
C LEU A 127 3.82 -6.81 -9.97
N THR A 128 4.31 -8.04 -10.16
CA THR A 128 5.71 -8.40 -9.91
C THR A 128 6.37 -8.93 -11.18
N PHE A 129 7.69 -9.09 -11.12
CA PHE A 129 8.47 -9.53 -12.29
C PHE A 129 8.26 -11.01 -12.62
N ASN A 130 7.99 -11.85 -11.62
CA ASN A 130 7.79 -13.29 -11.81
C ASN A 130 6.85 -13.88 -10.75
N ASP A 131 6.33 -15.07 -11.04
CA ASP A 131 5.43 -15.81 -10.16
C ASP A 131 5.98 -16.08 -8.76
N TYR A 132 7.30 -16.30 -8.63
CA TYR A 132 7.92 -16.50 -7.32
C TYR A 132 7.78 -15.24 -6.45
N LEU A 133 8.08 -14.06 -7.00
CA LEU A 133 7.94 -12.79 -6.30
C LEU A 133 6.46 -12.48 -6.02
N ALA A 134 5.55 -12.78 -6.96
CA ALA A 134 4.11 -12.63 -6.73
C ALA A 134 3.66 -13.47 -5.53
N ASN A 135 4.02 -14.75 -5.51
CA ASN A 135 3.61 -15.66 -4.44
C ASN A 135 4.24 -15.27 -3.10
N ARG A 136 5.54 -15.00 -3.08
CA ARG A 136 6.27 -14.59 -1.86
C ARG A 136 5.66 -13.32 -1.28
N ASP A 137 5.44 -12.29 -2.09
CA ASP A 137 4.94 -11.00 -1.62
C ASP A 137 3.46 -11.11 -1.19
N ALA A 138 2.66 -11.91 -1.89
CA ALA A 138 1.29 -12.22 -1.48
C ALA A 138 1.24 -12.95 -0.14
N GLU A 139 2.01 -14.03 0.05
CA GLU A 139 2.06 -14.78 1.31
C GLU A 139 2.60 -13.93 2.45
N TRP A 140 3.61 -13.10 2.19
CA TRP A 140 4.21 -12.24 3.20
C TRP A 140 3.26 -11.12 3.64
N THR A 141 2.55 -10.48 2.70
CA THR A 141 1.64 -9.36 3.02
C THR A 141 0.24 -9.82 3.46
N ARG A 142 -0.21 -11.01 3.07
CA ARG A 142 -1.55 -11.54 3.35
C ARG A 142 -1.99 -11.37 4.81
N PRO A 143 -1.20 -11.77 5.82
CA PRO A 143 -1.63 -11.62 7.21
C PRO A 143 -1.91 -10.17 7.63
N ILE A 144 -1.23 -9.19 7.02
CA ILE A 144 -1.45 -7.75 7.31
C ILE A 144 -2.80 -7.31 6.74
N TYR A 145 -3.06 -7.66 5.48
CA TYR A 145 -4.30 -7.33 4.79
C TYR A 145 -5.52 -8.02 5.40
N GLU A 146 -5.40 -9.31 5.70
CA GLU A 146 -6.49 -10.10 6.29
C GLU A 146 -6.79 -9.62 7.73
N TYR A 147 -5.78 -9.18 8.48
CA TYR A 147 -5.97 -8.53 9.78
C TYR A 147 -6.83 -7.26 9.68
N LEU A 148 -6.68 -6.49 8.61
CA LEU A 148 -7.47 -5.29 8.31
C LEU A 148 -8.79 -5.60 7.56
N GLY A 149 -9.10 -6.87 7.33
CA GLY A 149 -10.37 -7.30 6.76
C GLY A 149 -10.47 -7.19 5.23
N VAL A 150 -9.34 -7.22 4.52
CA VAL A 150 -9.32 -7.36 3.05
C VAL A 150 -8.64 -8.65 2.61
N THR A 151 -9.11 -9.20 1.50
CA THR A 151 -8.69 -10.51 0.99
C THR A 151 -7.56 -10.40 -0.01
N VAL A 152 -6.71 -11.43 -0.06
CA VAL A 152 -5.56 -11.50 -0.97
C VAL A 152 -5.63 -12.72 -1.89
N GLY A 153 -5.52 -12.49 -3.18
CA GLY A 153 -5.34 -13.48 -4.23
C GLY A 153 -3.91 -13.45 -4.79
N CYS A 154 -3.46 -14.59 -5.33
CA CYS A 154 -2.21 -14.66 -6.09
C CYS A 154 -2.43 -15.52 -7.33
N ILE A 155 -1.94 -15.05 -8.47
CA ILE A 155 -2.04 -15.73 -9.76
C ILE A 155 -0.65 -16.18 -10.19
N THR A 156 -0.48 -17.50 -10.30
CA THR A 156 0.73 -18.16 -10.83
C THR A 156 0.37 -19.04 -12.03
N GLU A 157 1.37 -19.56 -12.75
CA GLU A 157 1.20 -20.28 -14.02
C GLU A 157 0.42 -21.57 -13.81
N ARG A 158 0.55 -22.12 -12.60
CA ARG A 158 -0.07 -23.36 -12.16
C ARG A 158 -1.53 -23.20 -11.73
N CYS A 159 -2.05 -21.96 -11.64
CA CYS A 159 -3.45 -21.73 -11.27
C CYS A 159 -4.40 -22.31 -12.33
N SER A 160 -5.43 -23.02 -11.90
CA SER A 160 -6.55 -23.38 -12.78
C SER A 160 -7.39 -22.15 -13.15
N ALA A 161 -8.29 -22.27 -14.12
CA ALA A 161 -9.23 -21.20 -14.45
C ALA A 161 -10.10 -20.80 -13.23
N LYS A 162 -10.52 -21.78 -12.43
CA LYS A 162 -11.30 -21.56 -11.20
C LYS A 162 -10.47 -20.83 -10.13
N ASP A 163 -9.18 -21.15 -10.00
CA ASP A 163 -8.29 -20.45 -9.07
C ASP A 163 -8.06 -19.01 -9.48
N ARG A 164 -7.89 -18.75 -10.79
CA ARG A 164 -7.78 -17.38 -11.32
C ARG A 164 -9.01 -16.56 -11.03
N GLN A 165 -10.21 -17.11 -11.26
CA GLN A 165 -11.47 -16.42 -10.95
C GLN A 165 -11.57 -16.07 -9.46
N ARG A 166 -11.19 -17.00 -8.57
CA ARG A 166 -11.14 -16.74 -7.12
C ARG A 166 -10.12 -15.68 -6.75
N ALA A 167 -8.93 -15.70 -7.37
CA ALA A 167 -7.89 -14.72 -7.11
C ALA A 167 -8.30 -13.31 -7.53
N TYR A 168 -8.87 -13.13 -8.74
CA TYR A 168 -9.38 -11.84 -9.20
C TYR A 168 -10.57 -11.32 -8.40
N ALA A 169 -11.31 -12.19 -7.72
CA ALA A 169 -12.40 -11.78 -6.82
C ALA A 169 -11.90 -11.27 -5.45
N ALA A 170 -10.61 -11.38 -5.16
CA ALA A 170 -10.01 -10.83 -3.94
C ALA A 170 -9.86 -9.31 -4.03
N ASP A 171 -9.86 -8.64 -2.87
CA ASP A 171 -9.68 -7.18 -2.81
C ASP A 171 -8.28 -6.77 -3.34
N ILE A 172 -7.26 -7.62 -3.18
CA ILE A 172 -5.90 -7.42 -3.66
C ILE A 172 -5.42 -8.69 -4.38
N THR A 173 -4.92 -8.57 -5.60
CA THR A 173 -4.41 -9.68 -6.41
C THR A 173 -2.94 -9.43 -6.78
N PHE A 174 -2.06 -10.35 -6.41
CA PHE A 174 -0.67 -10.38 -6.87
C PHE A 174 -0.55 -11.22 -8.15
N LEU A 175 0.19 -10.72 -9.14
CA LEU A 175 0.40 -11.42 -10.40
C LEU A 175 1.66 -10.94 -11.13
N GLN A 176 2.17 -11.76 -12.05
CA GLN A 176 3.27 -11.38 -12.93
C GLN A 176 2.81 -10.42 -14.05
N GLN A 177 3.64 -9.41 -14.35
CA GLN A 177 3.38 -8.37 -15.36
C GLN A 177 3.01 -8.88 -16.77
N ASN A 178 3.58 -10.00 -17.22
CA ASN A 178 3.39 -10.49 -18.60
C ASN A 178 2.04 -11.21 -18.85
N ARG A 179 1.14 -11.25 -17.86
CA ARG A 179 -0.21 -11.79 -18.10
C ARG A 179 -1.11 -10.70 -18.64
N GLN A 180 -1.80 -10.99 -19.75
CA GLN A 180 -2.96 -10.20 -20.17
C GLN A 180 -3.91 -10.07 -18.97
N VAL A 181 -4.06 -8.84 -18.46
CA VAL A 181 -5.13 -8.51 -17.54
C VAL A 181 -6.42 -8.74 -18.33
N MET A 182 -7.14 -9.83 -18.05
CA MET A 182 -8.46 -10.01 -18.61
C MET A 182 -9.37 -9.01 -17.92
N ILE A 183 -9.54 -7.85 -18.55
CA ILE A 183 -10.60 -6.91 -18.21
C ILE A 183 -11.88 -7.54 -18.78
N THR A 184 -12.64 -8.24 -17.93
CA THR A 184 -14.02 -8.66 -18.24
C THR A 184 -14.97 -7.50 -18.07
#